data_AF-R4K7C3-F1
#
_entry.id   AF-R4K7C3-F1
#
_cell.length_a   1.000
_cell.length_b   1.000
_cell.length_c   1.000
_cell.angle_alpha   90.00
_cell.angle_beta   90.00
_cell.angle_gamma   90.00
#
_symmetry.space_group_name_H-M   'P 1'
#
loop_
_entity.id
_entity.type
_entity.pdbx_description
1 polymer ?
#
loop_
_entity_poly.entity_id
_entity_poly.type
_entity_poly.pdbx_seq_one_letter_code
_entity_poly.pdbx_strand_id
1 'polypeptide(L)'
;MSEKVIDISKKYSREISEISYILDNLEKGRYYENTGSKMDGYLSTNICNLRDELNELFNKIEYNKDSINEEMRKAFFKINE
;
A
#
# COMPACT_ATOMS: atom_id res chain seq x y z
N MET A 1 6.17 -1.92 -28.43
CA MET A 1 5.82 -1.71 -27.01
C MET A 1 6.14 -0.26 -26.69
N SER A 2 5.22 0.49 -26.11
CA SER A 2 5.49 1.85 -25.61
C SER A 2 6.48 1.78 -24.46
N GLU A 3 7.57 2.56 -24.51
CA GLU A 3 8.49 2.67 -23.38
C GLU A 3 7.77 3.29 -22.18
N LYS A 4 7.88 2.64 -21.02
CA LYS A 4 7.37 3.19 -19.77
C LYS A 4 8.28 4.35 -19.36
N VAL A 5 7.73 5.56 -19.31
CA VAL A 5 8.43 6.74 -18.78
C VAL A 5 8.75 6.56 -17.29
N ILE A 6 7.84 5.92 -16.54
CA ILE A 6 8.05 5.51 -15.15
C ILE A 6 7.40 4.13 -14.96
N ASP A 7 8.13 3.20 -14.36
CA ASP A 7 7.56 1.91 -13.96
C ASP A 7 6.86 2.03 -12.60
N ILE A 8 5.61 2.51 -12.61
CA ILE A 8 4.78 2.77 -11.41
C ILE A 8 4.70 1.52 -10.53
N SER A 9 4.49 0.35 -11.14
CA SER A 9 4.44 -0.94 -10.44
C SER A 9 5.72 -1.25 -9.67
N LYS A 10 6.88 -0.78 -10.16
CA LYS A 10 8.16 -0.98 -9.49
C LYS A 10 8.41 0.10 -8.42
N LYS A 11 8.17 1.37 -8.76
CA LYS A 11 8.41 2.51 -7.86
C LYS A 11 7.55 2.40 -6.59
N TYR A 12 6.26 2.13 -6.74
CA TYR A 12 5.30 2.05 -5.63
C TYR A 12 4.91 0.61 -5.29
N SER A 13 5.85 -0.32 -5.48
CA SER A 13 5.62 -1.75 -5.25
C SER A 13 5.19 -2.07 -3.80
N ARG A 14 5.65 -1.26 -2.83
CA ARG A 14 5.29 -1.41 -1.41
C ARG A 14 3.81 -1.09 -1.21
N GLU A 15 3.39 0.10 -1.62
CA GLU A 15 2.02 0.59 -1.50
C GLU A 15 1.03 -0.33 -2.26
N ILE A 16 1.40 -0.76 -3.47
CA ILE A 16 0.60 -1.70 -4.27
C ILE A 16 0.47 -3.06 -3.56
N SER A 17 1.52 -3.53 -2.88
CA SER A 17 1.48 -4.80 -2.13
C SER A 17 0.56 -4.71 -0.91
N GLU A 18 0.53 -3.56 -0.22
CA GLU A 18 -0.36 -3.32 0.92
C GLU A 18 -1.83 -3.29 0.48
N ILE A 19 -2.14 -2.57 -0.60
CA ILE A 19 -3.48 -2.56 -1.22
C ILE A 19 -3.90 -3.98 -1.61
N SER A 20 -3.01 -4.71 -2.28
CA SER A 20 -3.27 -6.08 -2.75
C SER A 20 -3.53 -7.03 -1.58
N TYR A 21 -2.77 -6.89 -0.48
CA TYR A 21 -2.98 -7.69 0.72
C TYR A 21 -4.37 -7.48 1.33
N ILE A 22 -4.86 -6.24 1.38
CA ILE A 22 -6.20 -5.95 1.91
C ILE A 22 -7.27 -6.54 0.99
N LEU A 23 -7.15 -6.34 -0.33
CA LEU A 23 -8.07 -6.91 -1.32
C LEU A 23 -8.14 -8.44 -1.23
N ASP A 24 -6.99 -9.12 -1.19
CA ASP A 24 -6.89 -10.57 -1.07
C ASP A 24 -7.62 -11.12 0.16
N ASN A 25 -7.51 -10.42 1.30
CA ASN A 25 -8.21 -10.82 2.51
C ASN A 25 -9.72 -10.60 2.38
N LEU A 26 -10.14 -9.47 1.82
CA LEU A 26 -11.56 -9.18 1.58
C LEU A 26 -12.19 -10.17 0.59
N GLU A 27 -11.52 -10.51 -0.51
CA GLU A 27 -11.97 -11.51 -1.49
C GLU A 27 -12.14 -12.90 -0.87
N LYS A 28 -11.25 -13.27 0.07
CA LYS A 28 -11.32 -14.53 0.83
C LYS A 28 -12.33 -14.48 1.98
N GLY A 29 -13.07 -13.39 2.16
CA GLY A 29 -13.99 -13.19 3.27
C GLY A 29 -13.31 -13.11 4.63
N ARG A 30 -12.02 -12.75 4.68
CA ARG A 30 -11.25 -12.61 5.93
C ARG A 30 -11.49 -11.25 6.56
N TYR A 31 -12.55 -11.16 7.35
CA TYR A 31 -12.87 -10.06 8.24
C TYR A 31 -13.63 -10.59 9.46
N TYR A 32 -13.52 -9.89 10.58
CA TYR A 32 -13.97 -10.33 11.91
C TYR A 32 -15.43 -10.78 11.93
N GLU A 33 -16.32 -10.03 11.30
CA GLU A 33 -17.75 -10.34 11.28
C GLU A 33 -18.07 -11.66 10.54
N ASN A 34 -17.18 -12.14 9.66
CA ASN A 34 -17.33 -13.40 8.94
C ASN A 34 -16.50 -14.55 9.53
N THR A 35 -15.31 -14.28 10.06
CA THR A 35 -14.41 -15.32 10.58
C THR A 35 -14.47 -15.49 12.10
N GLY A 36 -14.97 -14.50 12.83
CA GLY A 36 -14.91 -14.41 14.29
C GLY A 36 -13.50 -14.12 14.84
N SER A 37 -12.49 -14.00 13.97
CA SER A 37 -11.10 -13.73 14.36
C SER A 37 -10.84 -12.23 14.45
N LYS A 38 -10.55 -11.73 15.66
CA LYS A 38 -10.23 -10.31 15.86
C LYS A 38 -8.98 -9.86 15.10
N MET A 39 -8.10 -10.80 14.73
CA MET A 39 -6.89 -10.52 13.97
C MET A 39 -7.17 -10.13 12.51
N ASP A 40 -8.33 -10.50 11.97
CA ASP A 40 -8.69 -10.15 10.58
C ASP A 40 -9.24 -8.71 10.46
N GLY A 41 -9.50 -8.03 11.58
CA GLY A 41 -10.06 -6.68 11.61
C GLY A 41 -11.54 -6.62 11.22
N TYR A 42 -12.24 -5.54 11.56
CA TYR A 42 -13.62 -5.32 11.13
C TYR A 42 -13.68 -5.02 9.64
N LEU A 43 -14.73 -5.46 8.96
CA LEU A 43 -14.95 -5.19 7.53
C LEU A 43 -14.87 -3.69 7.23
N SER A 44 -15.55 -2.88 8.03
CA SER A 44 -15.55 -1.42 7.89
C SER A 44 -14.15 -0.82 8.02
N THR A 45 -13.35 -1.31 8.99
CA THR A 45 -11.96 -0.89 9.17
C THR A 45 -11.10 -1.27 7.96
N ASN A 46 -11.22 -2.50 7.45
CA ASN A 46 -10.46 -2.94 6.28
C ASN A 46 -10.80 -2.12 5.02
N ILE A 47 -12.07 -1.75 4.84
CA ILE A 47 -12.50 -0.87 3.75
C ILE A 47 -11.96 0.56 3.91
N CYS A 48 -11.94 1.12 5.13
CA CYS A 48 -11.33 2.41 5.39
C CYS A 48 -9.83 2.38 5.08
N ASN A 49 -9.10 1.38 5.58
CA ASN A 49 -7.68 1.22 5.33
C ASN A 49 -7.38 1.12 3.82
N LEU A 50 -8.17 0.32 3.08
CA LEU A 50 -8.02 0.23 1.62
C LEU A 50 -8.15 1.59 0.94
N ARG A 51 -9.13 2.41 1.36
CA ARG A 51 -9.34 3.75 0.81
C ARG A 51 -8.15 4.67 1.13
N ASP A 52 -7.63 4.60 2.34
CA ASP A 52 -6.50 5.42 2.77
C ASP A 52 -5.23 5.05 1.99
N GLU A 53 -4.94 3.77 1.81
CA GLU A 53 -3.78 3.30 1.01
C GLU A 53 -3.90 3.70 -0.47
N LEU A 54 -5.09 3.63 -1.05
CA LEU A 54 -5.34 4.10 -2.42
C LEU A 54 -5.11 5.61 -2.55
N ASN A 55 -5.64 6.40 -1.61
CA ASN A 55 -5.46 7.85 -1.61
C ASN A 55 -3.99 8.24 -1.44
N GLU A 56 -3.25 7.54 -0.59
CA GLU A 56 -1.83 7.76 -0.38
C GLU A 56 -1.04 7.44 -1.66
N LEU A 57 -1.33 6.31 -2.33
CA LEU A 57 -0.71 5.97 -3.60
C LEU A 57 -1.00 7.04 -4.68
N PHE A 58 -2.25 7.48 -4.80
CA PHE A 58 -2.62 8.55 -5.73
C PHE A 58 -1.86 9.84 -5.43
N ASN A 59 -1.80 10.25 -4.15
CA ASN A 59 -1.06 11.43 -3.74
C ASN A 59 0.42 11.33 -4.14
N LYS A 60 1.06 10.18 -3.91
CA LYS A 60 2.47 10.00 -4.28
C LYS A 60 2.71 10.05 -5.78
N ILE A 61 1.78 9.52 -6.57
CA ILE A 61 1.86 9.58 -8.04
C ILE A 61 1.65 11.02 -8.52
N GLU A 62 0.60 11.69 -8.07
CA GLU A 62 0.24 13.05 -8.49
C GLU A 62 1.34 14.07 -8.18
N TYR A 63 1.97 13.96 -7.02
CA TYR A 63 3.01 14.88 -6.57
C TYR A 63 4.44 14.35 -6.80
N ASN A 64 4.59 13.24 -7.54
CA ASN A 64 5.87 12.54 -7.78
C ASN A 64 6.72 12.36 -6.51
N LYS A 65 6.06 12.08 -5.37
CA LYS A 65 6.73 11.85 -4.09
C LYS A 65 7.48 10.52 -4.10
N ASP A 66 8.42 10.42 -3.17
CA ASP A 66 9.16 9.20 -2.90
C ASP A 66 8.21 8.07 -2.48
N SER A 67 8.54 6.85 -2.87
CA SER A 67 7.94 5.65 -2.26
C SER A 67 8.44 5.47 -0.82
N ILE A 68 7.73 4.69 -0.01
CA ILE A 68 8.21 4.32 1.35
C ILE A 68 9.63 3.73 1.29
N ASN A 69 9.92 2.92 0.27
CA ASN A 69 11.26 2.32 0.09
C ASN A 69 12.34 3.38 -0.17
N GLU A 70 12.00 4.43 -0.92
CA GLU A 70 12.91 5.55 -1.18
C GLU A 70 13.11 6.41 0.06
N GLU A 71 12.05 6.71 0.80
CA GLU A 71 12.12 7.44 2.07
C GLU A 71 13.00 6.70 3.09
N MET A 72 12.77 5.39 3.27
CA MET A 72 13.56 4.52 4.16
C MET A 72 15.04 4.48 3.76
N ARG A 73 15.34 4.36 2.46
CA ARG A 73 16.73 4.41 1.96
C ARG A 73 17.38 5.74 2.29
N LYS A 74 16.70 6.87 2.02
CA LYS A 74 17.20 8.21 2.31
C LYS A 74 17.46 8.39 3.82
N ALA A 75 16.55 7.91 4.67
CA ALA A 75 16.72 7.95 6.12
C ALA A 75 17.92 7.10 6.59
N PHE A 76 18.08 5.90 6.05
CA PHE A 76 19.21 5.02 6.38
C PHE A 76 20.56 5.65 6.02
N PHE A 77 20.69 6.28 4.85
CA PHE A 77 21.94 6.94 4.47
C PHE A 77 22.28 8.15 5.34
N LYS A 78 21.28 8.94 5.77
CA LYS A 78 21.49 10.08 6.68
C LYS A 78 21.99 9.72 8.07
N ILE A 79 21.71 8.51 8.56
CA ILE A 79 22.10 8.06 9.91
C ILE A 79 23.55 7.55 9.93
N ASN A 80 24.10 7.16 8.77
CA ASN A 80 25.45 6.61 8.63
C ASN A 80 26.48 7.65 8.15
N GLU A 81 26.14 8.94 8.24
CA GLU A 81 26.97 10.11 7.89
C GLU A 81 27.41 10.83 9.17
#